data_AF-A0A7Z9WHG9-F1
#
_entry.id   AF-A0A7Z9WHG9-F1
#
_cell.length_a   1.000
_cell.length_b   1.000
_cell.length_c   1.000
_cell.angle_alpha   90.00
_cell.angle_beta   90.00
_cell.angle_gamma   90.00
#
_symmetry.space_group_name_H-M   'P 1'
#
loop_
_entity.id
_entity.type
_entity.pdbx_description
1 polymer ?
#
loop_
_entity_poly.entity_id
_entity_poly.type
_entity_poly.pdbx_seq_one_letter_code
_entity_poly.pdbx_strand_id
1 'polypeptide(L)'
;MAESKMKYTVKLLLDLREIKEDPGLEKELYKEEKPIKVAAVRGGKILAAVEIEIRNIKDVSKIPVTIEFDYPTEEPPGAYIIIAPNLPEREFLGIEAKKIWVSPRKFKDNTADLTKERILIPKYLFRWWLILCHTYTITGRVVKRVWKDHVPCDEPVPGAKVEAYDVDCWWFWWKKDLVGSATTNPDGTFEIKFRWCCLLWYPLLKPRWVIDPDLLKHITKAVKPYVGPIPPEVLKSPIDFEKFLGGTQKIAPHVGAINIGEFPGGEKATPSFPLPPPKGLELAREELIAPVSPITDLISKIRPILSPLRCWPFWPKDCSPDIIFKVTQECEGEENIIHDEGPFQTRWNIPISLNVSLFANEKACSIPICEEPPPGDCLKFSWVNCVSVEHIGTSPGPPDLRGYAYPLAQDRPFAETIRVKGLFGAGSDVDYFKVQYSYNGGAFNDMPKDKLVGFGRSYWAPSSKLTSINTAKMESCAFYSTRSGWGNCL
;
A
#
# COMPACT_ATOMS: atom_id res chain seq x y z
N MET A 1 4.20 -11.48 35.45
CA MET A 1 3.44 -10.50 36.24
C MET A 1 2.78 -9.56 35.24
N ALA A 2 1.46 -9.36 35.33
CA ALA A 2 0.79 -8.37 34.49
C ALA A 2 1.16 -6.97 35.01
N GLU A 3 1.73 -6.11 34.17
CA GLU A 3 1.96 -4.71 34.50
C GLU A 3 0.62 -4.05 34.87
N SER A 4 0.54 -3.44 36.06
CA SER A 4 -0.66 -2.68 36.43
C SER A 4 -0.74 -1.42 35.56
N LYS A 5 -1.89 -1.24 34.90
CA LYS A 5 -2.18 -0.04 34.11
C LYS A 5 -3.24 0.79 34.83
N MET A 6 -3.02 2.10 34.87
CA MET A 6 -4.04 3.06 35.30
C MET A 6 -4.57 3.82 34.09
N LYS A 7 -5.85 4.19 34.17
CA LYS A 7 -6.53 4.97 33.15
C LYS A 7 -6.35 6.46 33.43
N TYR A 8 -5.87 7.19 32.43
CA TYR A 8 -5.69 8.64 32.48
C TYR A 8 -6.60 9.33 31.47
N THR A 9 -7.01 10.55 31.80
CA THR A 9 -7.90 11.35 30.96
C THR A 9 -7.30 12.74 30.72
N VAL A 10 -7.29 13.19 29.47
CA VAL A 10 -6.95 14.57 29.10
C VAL A 10 -8.17 15.22 28.48
N LYS A 11 -8.60 16.35 29.05
CA LYS A 11 -9.70 17.17 28.54
C LYS A 11 -9.13 18.46 27.96
N LEU A 12 -9.54 18.85 26.77
CA LEU A 12 -9.13 20.10 26.14
C LEU A 12 -10.26 20.72 25.32
N LEU A 13 -10.15 22.03 25.07
CA LEU A 13 -11.00 22.73 24.12
C LEU A 13 -10.16 23.08 22.89
N LEU A 14 -10.52 22.53 21.74
CA LEU A 14 -9.93 22.85 20.45
C LEU A 14 -10.64 24.07 19.84
N ASP A 15 -9.87 24.99 19.31
CA ASP A 15 -10.35 26.28 18.80
C ASP A 15 -9.93 26.46 17.33
N LEU A 16 -10.93 26.45 16.44
CA LEU A 16 -10.76 26.59 14.99
C LEU A 16 -11.22 27.97 14.48
N ARG A 17 -11.36 28.98 15.35
CA ARG A 17 -11.91 30.29 14.98
C ARG A 17 -11.20 30.93 13.78
N GLU A 18 -9.85 30.87 13.75
CA GLU A 18 -9.07 31.51 12.69
C GLU A 18 -9.28 30.84 11.32
N ILE A 19 -9.61 29.55 11.31
CA ILE A 19 -9.92 28.79 10.09
C ILE A 19 -11.33 29.13 9.61
N LYS A 20 -12.28 29.25 10.55
CA LYS A 20 -13.67 29.65 10.26
C LYS A 20 -13.76 31.07 9.72
N GLU A 21 -12.97 32.00 10.25
CA GLU A 21 -12.96 33.41 9.84
C GLU A 21 -12.34 33.64 8.45
N ASP A 22 -11.67 32.62 7.87
CA ASP A 22 -11.12 32.65 6.52
C ASP A 22 -12.04 31.85 5.57
N PRO A 23 -12.80 32.52 4.67
CA PRO A 23 -13.76 31.84 3.80
C PRO A 23 -13.14 30.76 2.89
N GLY A 24 -11.86 30.92 2.52
CA GLY A 24 -11.16 29.94 1.70
C GLY A 24 -10.83 28.67 2.47
N LEU A 25 -10.43 28.80 3.73
CA LEU A 25 -10.11 27.66 4.60
C LEU A 25 -11.36 27.01 5.20
N GLU A 26 -12.40 27.79 5.49
CA GLU A 26 -13.67 27.30 6.01
C GLU A 26 -14.27 26.25 5.06
N LYS A 27 -14.31 26.53 3.76
CA LYS A 27 -14.82 25.58 2.76
C LYS A 27 -14.08 24.25 2.78
N GLU A 28 -12.74 24.29 2.87
CA GLU A 28 -11.93 23.07 2.90
C GLU A 28 -12.07 22.31 4.23
N LEU A 29 -12.33 23.00 5.34
CA LEU A 29 -12.58 22.39 6.64
C LEU A 29 -13.79 21.44 6.62
N TYR A 30 -14.87 21.79 5.90
CA TYR A 30 -16.09 20.98 5.83
C TYR A 30 -16.11 19.95 4.69
N LYS A 31 -15.10 19.99 3.81
CA LYS A 31 -14.97 19.10 2.65
C LYS A 31 -14.82 17.64 3.07
N GLU A 32 -13.99 17.40 4.08
CA GLU A 32 -13.79 16.08 4.68
C GLU A 32 -14.70 15.88 5.90
N GLU A 33 -15.09 14.64 6.15
CA GLU A 33 -15.95 14.30 7.30
C GLU A 33 -15.20 14.43 8.63
N LYS A 34 -13.96 13.91 8.66
CA LYS A 34 -13.09 13.90 9.85
C LYS A 34 -11.69 14.46 9.53
N PRO A 35 -11.57 15.78 9.33
CA PRO A 35 -10.33 16.39 8.84
C PRO A 35 -9.21 16.45 9.88
N ILE A 36 -9.52 16.34 11.18
CA ILE A 36 -8.58 16.56 12.30
C ILE A 36 -8.57 15.34 13.23
N LYS A 37 -7.38 14.94 13.66
CA LYS A 37 -7.14 13.91 14.67
C LYS A 37 -6.35 14.50 15.84
N VAL A 38 -6.74 14.12 17.05
CA VAL A 38 -6.07 14.52 18.30
C VAL A 38 -5.61 13.26 19.01
N ALA A 39 -4.33 13.17 19.35
CA ALA A 39 -3.79 11.96 19.97
C ALA A 39 -2.91 12.27 21.18
N ALA A 40 -2.97 11.40 22.19
CA ALA A 40 -2.00 11.34 23.27
C ALA A 40 -0.84 10.43 22.86
N VAL A 41 0.39 10.94 22.95
CA VAL A 41 1.60 10.30 22.43
C VAL A 41 2.69 10.27 23.48
N ARG A 42 3.34 9.11 23.62
CA ARG A 42 4.52 8.94 24.47
C ARG A 42 5.48 7.93 23.86
N GLY A 43 6.78 8.23 23.92
CA GLY A 43 7.82 7.33 23.40
C GLY A 43 7.64 7.00 21.92
N GLY A 44 7.08 7.93 21.13
CA GLY A 44 6.80 7.72 19.70
C GLY A 44 5.64 6.76 19.39
N LYS A 45 4.77 6.45 20.37
CA LYS A 45 3.57 5.64 20.17
C LYS A 45 2.31 6.43 20.52
N ILE A 46 1.25 6.22 19.74
CA ILE A 46 -0.08 6.75 20.08
C ILE A 46 -0.66 5.88 21.21
N LEU A 47 -0.96 6.51 22.36
CA LEU A 47 -1.62 5.86 23.50
C LEU A 47 -3.13 5.78 23.29
N ALA A 48 -3.71 6.86 22.75
CA ALA A 48 -5.10 6.95 22.33
C ALA A 48 -5.28 8.13 21.36
N ALA A 49 -6.33 8.08 20.54
CA ALA A 49 -6.66 9.14 19.61
C ALA A 49 -8.17 9.34 19.46
N VAL A 50 -8.56 10.57 19.12
CA VAL A 50 -9.93 10.98 18.81
C VAL A 50 -9.92 11.67 17.46
N GLU A 51 -10.81 11.25 16.58
CA GLU A 51 -11.05 11.90 15.29
C GLU A 51 -12.22 12.87 15.42
N ILE A 52 -12.06 14.09 14.90
CA ILE A 52 -13.05 15.15 15.07
C ILE A 52 -13.92 15.22 13.83
N GLU A 53 -15.20 14.91 14.01
CA GLU A 53 -16.22 15.06 12.96
C GLU A 53 -16.78 16.49 12.99
N ILE A 54 -16.33 17.33 12.07
CA ILE A 54 -16.62 18.78 12.13
C ILE A 54 -18.06 19.09 11.71
N ARG A 55 -18.66 18.28 10.83
CA ARG A 55 -20.01 18.52 10.28
C ARG A 55 -21.10 18.58 11.34
N ASN A 56 -20.91 17.89 12.47
CA ASN A 56 -21.89 17.80 13.54
C ASN A 56 -21.69 18.87 14.65
N ILE A 57 -20.69 19.74 14.51
CA ILE A 57 -20.29 20.71 15.53
C ILE A 57 -20.91 22.09 15.25
N LYS A 58 -21.71 22.59 16.20
CA LYS A 58 -22.36 23.91 16.10
C LYS A 58 -21.38 25.09 16.28
N ASP A 59 -20.42 24.95 17.20
CA ASP A 59 -19.42 25.98 17.52
C ASP A 59 -17.99 25.43 17.40
N VAL A 60 -17.39 25.60 16.22
CA VAL A 60 -16.02 25.16 15.93
C VAL A 60 -14.94 25.95 16.68
N SER A 61 -15.30 27.04 17.37
CA SER A 61 -14.37 27.81 18.22
C SER A 61 -14.23 27.21 19.62
N LYS A 62 -15.02 26.18 19.97
CA LYS A 62 -15.04 25.52 21.28
C LYS A 62 -15.37 24.04 21.17
N ILE A 63 -14.51 23.27 20.52
CA ILE A 63 -14.71 21.83 20.34
C ILE A 63 -14.18 21.09 21.57
N PRO A 64 -15.03 20.47 22.40
CA PRO A 64 -14.56 19.67 23.53
C PRO A 64 -13.96 18.36 23.04
N VAL A 65 -12.74 18.06 23.49
CA VAL A 65 -12.05 16.80 23.19
C VAL A 65 -11.63 16.14 24.50
N THR A 66 -11.98 14.87 24.66
CA THR A 66 -11.59 14.04 25.80
C THR A 66 -10.84 12.83 25.27
N ILE A 67 -9.60 12.63 25.72
CA ILE A 67 -8.75 11.51 25.34
C ILE A 67 -8.54 10.66 26.59
N GLU A 68 -8.88 9.38 26.51
CA GLU A 68 -8.68 8.41 27.58
C GLU A 68 -7.64 7.38 27.14
N PHE A 69 -6.64 7.12 27.98
CA PHE A 69 -5.59 6.15 27.67
C PHE A 69 -5.10 5.42 28.92
N ASP A 70 -4.67 4.18 28.72
CA ASP A 70 -4.05 3.38 29.77
C ASP A 70 -2.54 3.59 29.78
N TYR A 71 -1.95 3.75 30.97
CA TYR A 71 -0.51 3.93 31.13
C TYR A 71 0.02 3.15 32.35
N PRO A 72 1.26 2.61 32.31
CA PRO A 72 1.85 1.91 33.44
C PRO A 72 1.89 2.77 34.71
N THR A 73 1.52 2.19 35.85
CA THR A 73 1.42 2.91 37.13
C THR A 73 2.78 3.32 37.70
N GLU A 74 3.85 2.65 37.27
CA GLU A 74 5.23 2.87 37.73
C GLU A 74 5.88 4.11 37.09
N GLU A 75 5.28 4.67 36.05
CA GLU A 75 5.82 5.81 35.33
C GLU A 75 4.94 7.08 35.47
N PRO A 76 5.53 8.27 35.57
CA PRO A 76 4.77 9.52 35.71
C PRO A 76 3.97 9.77 34.42
N PRO A 77 2.66 10.12 34.43
CA PRO A 77 1.75 10.02 33.27
C PRO A 77 1.85 11.13 32.21
N GLY A 78 3.01 11.78 32.05
CA GLY A 78 3.17 12.85 31.07
C GLY A 78 2.95 12.38 29.63
N ALA A 79 2.34 13.19 28.77
CA ALA A 79 2.12 12.84 27.36
C ALA A 79 2.16 14.08 26.47
N TYR A 80 2.56 13.90 25.22
CA TYR A 80 2.34 14.90 24.18
C TYR A 80 0.92 14.76 23.65
N ILE A 81 0.16 15.85 23.62
CA ILE A 81 -1.05 15.94 22.81
C ILE A 81 -0.65 16.51 21.47
N ILE A 82 -0.89 15.73 20.42
CA ILE A 82 -0.64 16.12 19.03
C ILE A 82 -1.99 16.35 18.36
N ILE A 83 -2.12 17.48 17.67
CA ILE A 83 -3.29 17.82 16.86
C ILE A 83 -2.81 18.05 15.43
N ALA A 84 -3.30 17.25 14.50
CA ALA A 84 -2.89 17.25 13.10
C ALA A 84 -4.05 16.78 12.19
N PRO A 85 -3.88 16.77 10.86
CA PRO A 85 -4.82 16.14 9.95
C PRO A 85 -5.05 14.67 10.31
N ASN A 86 -6.22 14.12 9.96
CA ASN A 86 -6.47 12.71 10.18
C ASN A 86 -5.62 11.86 9.22
N LEU A 87 -4.60 11.22 9.78
CA LEU A 87 -3.59 10.45 9.07
C LEU A 87 -3.36 9.10 9.76
N PRO A 88 -2.81 8.11 9.03
CA PRO A 88 -2.33 6.89 9.66
C PRO A 88 -1.25 7.22 10.71
N GLU A 89 -1.08 6.32 11.68
CA GLU A 89 -0.32 6.59 12.92
C GLU A 89 1.08 7.15 12.66
N ARG A 90 1.79 6.59 11.70
CA ARG A 90 3.17 6.97 11.42
C ARG A 90 3.26 8.40 10.85
N GLU A 91 2.46 8.71 9.85
CA GLU A 91 2.43 10.01 9.18
C GLU A 91 1.98 11.08 10.17
N PHE A 92 0.99 10.72 11.01
CA PHE A 92 0.51 11.56 12.09
C PHE A 92 1.60 11.94 13.10
N LEU A 93 2.50 11.01 13.44
CA LEU A 93 3.61 11.28 14.37
C LEU A 93 4.72 12.15 13.76
N GLY A 94 4.92 12.07 12.44
CA GLY A 94 5.98 12.76 11.71
C GLY A 94 5.62 14.15 11.19
N ILE A 95 4.34 14.51 11.11
CA ILE A 95 3.89 15.76 10.50
C ILE A 95 4.15 16.98 11.38
N GLU A 96 4.31 18.13 10.72
CA GLU A 96 4.23 19.45 11.34
C GLU A 96 2.85 19.62 11.96
N ALA A 97 2.79 19.64 13.29
CA ALA A 97 1.54 19.55 14.05
C ALA A 97 1.57 20.48 15.26
N LYS A 98 0.39 20.79 15.80
CA LYS A 98 0.30 21.46 17.10
C LYS A 98 0.58 20.43 18.19
N LYS A 99 1.71 20.58 18.89
CA LYS A 99 2.15 19.66 19.96
C LYS A 99 2.11 20.37 21.30
N ILE A 100 1.56 19.72 22.31
CA ILE A 100 1.45 20.25 23.68
C ILE A 100 1.94 19.19 24.64
N TRP A 101 2.93 19.52 25.47
CA TRP A 101 3.34 18.64 26.55
C TRP A 101 2.42 18.80 27.75
N VAL A 102 1.78 17.71 28.16
CA VAL A 102 1.02 17.63 29.42
C VAL A 102 1.94 17.04 30.46
N SER A 103 2.46 17.92 31.32
CA SER A 103 3.32 17.52 32.43
C SER A 103 2.59 16.55 33.36
N PRO A 104 3.27 15.52 33.92
CA PRO A 104 2.70 14.65 34.95
C PRO A 104 2.03 15.42 36.09
N ARG A 105 2.53 16.61 36.43
CA ARG A 105 2.00 17.48 37.51
C ARG A 105 0.61 18.07 37.20
N LYS A 106 0.17 18.06 35.94
CA LYS A 106 -1.16 18.55 35.54
C LYS A 106 -2.26 17.51 35.76
N PHE A 107 -1.91 16.24 36.00
CA PHE A 107 -2.88 15.19 36.29
C PHE A 107 -3.26 15.24 37.77
N LYS A 108 -4.50 15.60 38.06
CA LYS A 108 -5.14 15.51 39.37
C LYS A 108 -6.21 14.43 39.27
N ASP A 109 -6.19 13.44 40.17
CA ASP A 109 -7.10 12.29 40.13
C ASP A 109 -7.13 11.62 38.74
N ASN A 110 -5.94 11.39 38.18
CA ASN A 110 -5.70 10.85 36.84
C ASN A 110 -6.29 11.68 35.67
N THR A 111 -6.76 12.90 35.93
CA THR A 111 -7.33 13.80 34.92
C THR A 111 -6.49 15.06 34.77
N ALA A 112 -6.11 15.39 33.53
CA ALA A 112 -5.53 16.68 33.18
C ALA A 112 -6.57 17.53 32.42
N ASP A 113 -6.97 18.66 32.99
CA ASP A 113 -7.93 19.59 32.39
C ASP A 113 -7.22 20.81 31.79
N LEU A 114 -7.22 20.86 30.46
CA LEU A 114 -6.67 21.94 29.62
C LEU A 114 -7.78 22.77 28.97
N THR A 115 -9.04 22.61 29.36
CA THR A 115 -10.17 23.34 28.75
C THR A 115 -10.01 24.86 28.83
N LYS A 116 -9.36 25.36 29.89
CA LYS A 116 -9.07 26.79 30.04
C LYS A 116 -8.04 27.33 29.05
N GLU A 117 -7.15 26.49 28.55
CA GLU A 117 -6.01 26.91 27.71
C GLU A 117 -6.43 27.22 26.26
N ARG A 118 -7.60 26.73 25.82
CA ARG A 118 -8.13 26.87 24.44
C ARG A 118 -7.06 26.67 23.36
N ILE A 119 -6.94 25.44 22.89
CA ILE A 119 -5.89 25.09 21.95
C ILE A 119 -6.26 25.56 20.55
N LEU A 120 -5.69 26.71 20.18
CA LEU A 120 -5.84 27.30 18.85
C LEU A 120 -5.00 26.55 17.81
N ILE A 121 -5.64 26.20 16.68
CA ILE A 121 -4.95 25.82 15.44
C ILE A 121 -4.78 27.09 14.58
N PRO A 122 -3.56 27.58 14.39
CA PRO A 122 -3.34 28.77 13.57
C PRO A 122 -3.72 28.53 12.10
N LYS A 123 -4.29 29.55 11.43
CA LYS A 123 -4.67 29.45 10.01
C LYS A 123 -3.51 29.08 9.09
N TYR A 124 -2.29 29.56 9.37
CA TYR A 124 -1.12 29.26 8.55
C TYR A 124 -0.78 27.76 8.60
N LEU A 125 -0.90 27.14 9.78
CA LEU A 125 -0.62 25.72 9.97
C LEU A 125 -1.65 24.86 9.24
N PHE A 126 -2.93 25.22 9.35
CA PHE A 126 -4.00 24.55 8.61
C PHE A 126 -3.83 24.69 7.10
N ARG A 127 -3.45 25.88 6.61
CA ARG A 127 -3.14 26.10 5.20
C ARG A 127 -1.98 25.23 4.72
N TRP A 128 -0.94 25.05 5.52
CA TRP A 128 0.15 24.12 5.21
C TRP A 128 -0.34 22.68 5.11
N TRP A 129 -1.24 22.24 5.99
CA TRP A 129 -1.87 20.93 5.87
C TRP A 129 -2.64 20.78 4.58
N LEU A 130 -3.39 21.78 4.13
CA LEU A 130 -4.12 21.71 2.85
C LEU A 130 -3.19 21.66 1.62
N ILE A 131 -2.05 22.34 1.67
CA ILE A 131 -1.09 22.38 0.57
C ILE A 131 -0.29 21.08 0.50
N LEU A 132 0.06 20.49 1.65
CA LEU A 132 0.94 19.33 1.71
C LEU A 132 0.19 18.01 1.80
N CYS A 133 -1.11 18.02 2.13
CA CYS A 133 -1.89 16.81 2.31
C CYS A 133 -2.99 16.67 1.26
N HIS A 134 -3.01 15.52 0.60
CA HIS A 134 -4.02 15.18 -0.40
C HIS A 134 -4.62 13.81 -0.14
N THR A 135 -5.87 13.63 -0.57
CA THR A 135 -6.50 12.33 -0.62
C THR A 135 -6.28 11.74 -2.01
N TYR A 136 -5.62 10.58 -2.04
CA TYR A 136 -5.35 9.82 -3.24
C TYR A 136 -6.42 8.77 -3.43
N THR A 137 -6.90 8.64 -4.66
CA THR A 137 -7.82 7.57 -5.07
C THR A 137 -7.12 6.72 -6.12
N ILE A 138 -6.90 5.45 -5.80
CA ILE A 138 -6.40 4.46 -6.73
C ILE A 138 -7.58 3.60 -7.14
N THR A 139 -7.89 3.59 -8.42
CA THR A 139 -8.84 2.66 -9.03
C THR A 139 -8.07 1.68 -9.90
N GLY A 140 -8.62 0.50 -10.09
CA GLY A 140 -7.99 -0.44 -11.01
C GLY A 140 -8.77 -1.72 -11.18
N ARG A 141 -8.17 -2.63 -11.94
CA ARG A 141 -8.70 -3.97 -12.18
C ARG A 141 -7.58 -5.00 -12.07
N VAL A 142 -7.84 -6.09 -11.37
CA VAL A 142 -6.98 -7.27 -11.35
C VAL A 142 -7.52 -8.28 -12.36
N VAL A 143 -6.68 -8.69 -13.29
CA VAL A 143 -7.04 -9.64 -14.35
C VAL A 143 -6.01 -10.75 -14.49
N LYS A 144 -6.47 -11.95 -14.85
CA LYS A 144 -5.62 -13.05 -15.31
C LYS A 144 -5.67 -13.06 -16.84
N ARG A 145 -4.50 -12.97 -17.48
CA ARG A 145 -4.41 -13.03 -18.93
C ARG A 145 -4.39 -14.48 -19.40
N VAL A 146 -5.40 -14.86 -20.16
CA VAL A 146 -5.50 -16.17 -20.81
C VAL A 146 -5.37 -16.00 -22.32
N TRP A 147 -4.89 -17.03 -23.01
CA TRP A 147 -4.75 -17.03 -24.47
C TRP A 147 -5.79 -17.95 -25.09
N LYS A 148 -6.64 -17.41 -25.96
CA LYS A 148 -7.66 -18.17 -26.70
C LYS A 148 -7.48 -17.91 -28.18
N ASP A 149 -7.26 -18.95 -28.98
CA ASP A 149 -7.05 -18.84 -30.43
C ASP A 149 -5.98 -17.79 -30.82
N HIS A 150 -4.89 -17.74 -30.05
CA HIS A 150 -3.81 -16.75 -30.15
C HIS A 150 -4.19 -15.29 -29.86
N VAL A 151 -5.38 -15.04 -29.33
CA VAL A 151 -5.85 -13.73 -28.86
C VAL A 151 -5.77 -13.67 -27.34
N PRO A 152 -5.11 -12.66 -26.74
CA PRO A 152 -5.10 -12.48 -25.30
C PRO A 152 -6.49 -12.02 -24.84
N CYS A 153 -6.99 -12.65 -23.78
CA CYS A 153 -8.23 -12.28 -23.11
C CYS A 153 -7.98 -12.13 -21.61
N ASP A 154 -8.57 -11.09 -21.01
CA ASP A 154 -8.30 -10.71 -19.62
C ASP A 154 -9.51 -11.07 -18.74
N GLU A 155 -9.38 -12.17 -18.01
CA GLU A 155 -10.39 -12.67 -17.09
C GLU A 155 -10.31 -11.92 -15.75
N PRO A 156 -11.44 -11.47 -15.17
CA PRO A 156 -11.41 -10.76 -13.90
C PRO A 156 -11.03 -11.69 -12.75
N VAL A 157 -10.28 -11.14 -11.79
CA VAL A 157 -9.89 -11.85 -10.55
C VAL A 157 -10.69 -11.29 -9.37
N PRO A 158 -11.74 -12.00 -8.92
CA PRO A 158 -12.63 -11.55 -7.85
C PRO A 158 -12.12 -11.92 -6.44
N GLY A 159 -12.52 -11.14 -5.44
CA GLY A 159 -12.22 -11.42 -4.02
C GLY A 159 -10.74 -11.35 -3.63
N ALA A 160 -9.88 -10.83 -4.51
CA ALA A 160 -8.47 -10.67 -4.24
C ALA A 160 -8.23 -9.44 -3.35
N LYS A 161 -7.37 -9.57 -2.34
CA LYS A 161 -6.92 -8.45 -1.51
C LYS A 161 -5.77 -7.73 -2.22
N VAL A 162 -6.04 -6.49 -2.62
CA VAL A 162 -5.08 -5.56 -3.22
C VAL A 162 -4.54 -4.65 -2.13
N GLU A 163 -3.23 -4.59 -1.99
CA GLU A 163 -2.52 -3.74 -1.04
C GLU A 163 -1.62 -2.78 -1.81
N ALA A 164 -1.76 -1.48 -1.53
CA ALA A 164 -0.90 -0.43 -2.07
C ALA A 164 0.13 -0.02 -1.01
N TYR A 165 1.39 0.04 -1.41
CA TYR A 165 2.50 0.43 -0.55
C TYR A 165 3.18 1.68 -1.09
N ASP A 166 3.45 2.65 -0.21
CA ASP A 166 4.37 3.74 -0.47
C ASP A 166 5.82 3.26 -0.37
N VAL A 167 6.68 3.78 -1.25
CA VAL A 167 8.05 3.35 -1.44
C VAL A 167 9.01 4.50 -1.19
N ASP A 168 9.91 4.34 -0.24
CA ASP A 168 11.09 5.21 -0.13
C ASP A 168 12.34 4.49 -0.63
N CYS A 169 13.15 5.17 -1.42
CA CYS A 169 14.42 4.63 -1.91
C CYS A 169 15.58 5.58 -1.67
N TRP A 170 16.66 5.07 -1.06
CA TRP A 170 17.94 5.75 -0.87
C TRP A 170 19.04 4.81 -1.35
N TRP A 171 19.70 5.12 -2.47
CA TRP A 171 20.62 4.19 -3.16
C TRP A 171 19.94 2.83 -3.41
N PHE A 172 20.45 1.76 -2.80
CA PHE A 172 19.86 0.40 -2.83
C PHE A 172 19.16 0.03 -1.52
N TRP A 173 19.08 0.97 -0.58
CA TRP A 173 18.18 0.85 0.56
C TRP A 173 16.77 1.23 0.13
N TRP A 174 15.85 0.35 0.44
CA TRP A 174 14.46 0.47 0.08
C TRP A 174 13.60 0.15 1.30
N LYS A 175 12.51 0.88 1.41
CA LYS A 175 11.44 0.68 2.35
C LYS A 175 10.09 0.70 1.63
N LYS A 176 9.18 -0.16 2.07
CA LYS A 176 7.77 -0.12 1.65
C LYS A 176 6.85 -0.04 2.87
N ASP A 177 5.83 0.78 2.79
CA ASP A 177 4.88 1.05 3.87
C ASP A 177 3.46 0.96 3.34
N LEU A 178 2.62 0.16 3.99
CA LEU A 178 1.23 -0.02 3.57
C LEU A 178 0.47 1.30 3.72
N VAL A 179 -0.09 1.82 2.62
CA VAL A 179 -0.91 3.04 2.64
C VAL A 179 -2.40 2.76 2.54
N GLY A 180 -2.78 1.61 1.98
CA GLY A 180 -4.18 1.22 1.87
C GLY A 180 -4.38 -0.16 1.27
N SER A 181 -5.58 -0.70 1.43
CA SER A 181 -5.98 -2.00 0.90
C SER A 181 -7.43 -2.01 0.47
N ALA A 182 -7.75 -2.85 -0.52
CA ALA A 182 -9.10 -3.10 -0.99
C ALA A 182 -9.28 -4.57 -1.37
N THR A 183 -10.52 -5.01 -1.51
CA THR A 183 -10.87 -6.32 -2.06
C THR A 183 -11.50 -6.13 -3.44
N THR A 184 -11.11 -6.95 -4.42
CA THR A 184 -11.67 -6.85 -5.77
C THR A 184 -13.13 -7.29 -5.82
N ASN A 185 -13.93 -6.54 -6.57
CA ASN A 185 -15.28 -6.90 -6.97
C ASN A 185 -15.25 -8.10 -7.94
N PRO A 186 -16.41 -8.72 -8.25
CA PRO A 186 -16.48 -9.85 -9.19
C PRO A 186 -15.93 -9.56 -10.58
N ASP A 187 -16.05 -8.32 -11.04
CA ASP A 187 -15.47 -7.86 -12.31
C ASP A 187 -13.96 -7.57 -12.20
N GLY A 188 -13.34 -7.86 -11.06
CA GLY A 188 -11.92 -7.64 -10.77
C GLY A 188 -11.59 -6.21 -10.38
N THR A 189 -12.56 -5.29 -10.33
CA THR A 189 -12.30 -3.88 -10.04
C THR A 189 -12.06 -3.63 -8.56
N PHE A 190 -11.27 -2.61 -8.21
CA PHE A 190 -11.05 -2.18 -6.84
C PHE A 190 -10.87 -0.67 -6.74
N GLU A 191 -11.07 -0.14 -5.53
CA GLU A 191 -10.82 1.26 -5.18
C GLU A 191 -10.12 1.33 -3.82
N ILE A 192 -8.96 2.00 -3.77
CA ILE A 192 -8.23 2.31 -2.54
C ILE A 192 -8.22 3.84 -2.38
N LYS A 193 -8.64 4.32 -1.21
CA LYS A 193 -8.56 5.72 -0.83
C LYS A 193 -7.69 5.88 0.41
N PHE A 194 -6.72 6.78 0.34
CA PHE A 194 -5.86 7.09 1.47
C PHE A 194 -5.45 8.56 1.45
N ARG A 195 -5.16 9.11 2.63
CA ARG A 195 -4.67 10.47 2.79
C ARG A 195 -3.17 10.44 2.99
N TRP A 196 -2.45 11.23 2.20
CA TRP A 196 -1.01 11.35 2.25
C TRP A 196 -0.62 12.79 2.51
N CYS A 197 0.44 13.01 3.28
CA CYS A 197 0.99 14.34 3.53
C CYS A 197 2.49 14.35 3.23
N CYS A 198 2.94 15.44 2.62
CA CYS A 198 4.36 15.71 2.46
C CYS A 198 4.99 15.94 3.85
N LEU A 199 5.69 14.92 4.33
CA LEU A 199 6.59 15.05 5.46
C LEU A 199 7.90 15.62 4.92
N LEU A 200 8.56 16.51 5.64
CA LEU A 200 9.97 16.82 5.38
C LEU A 200 10.72 15.48 5.35
N TRP A 201 11.05 15.02 4.14
CA TRP A 201 11.70 13.73 3.92
C TRP A 201 13.05 13.77 4.64
N TYR A 202 13.07 13.19 5.85
CA TYR A 202 14.25 12.96 6.66
C TYR A 202 14.46 11.45 6.73
N PRO A 203 15.26 10.87 5.83
CA PRO A 203 15.49 9.43 5.78
C PRO A 203 16.19 8.89 7.05
N LEU A 204 16.79 9.80 7.84
CA LEU A 204 17.39 9.53 9.15
C LEU A 204 16.39 9.12 10.25
N LEU A 205 15.09 9.39 10.06
CA LEU A 205 14.06 9.10 11.06
C LEU A 205 13.29 7.80 10.79
N LYS A 206 13.62 7.07 9.72
CA LYS A 206 12.88 5.87 9.31
C LYS A 206 13.61 4.61 9.80
N PRO A 207 13.18 3.95 10.90
CA PRO A 207 13.70 2.63 11.23
C PRO A 207 13.23 1.64 10.15
N ARG A 208 14.09 0.68 9.79
CA ARG A 208 13.86 -0.42 8.82
C ARG A 208 14.06 -0.08 7.34
N TRP A 209 15.28 0.33 6.97
CA TRP A 209 15.76 0.21 5.60
C TRP A 209 16.16 -1.25 5.31
N VAL A 210 15.76 -1.77 4.16
CA VAL A 210 16.16 -3.11 3.68
C VAL A 210 16.98 -2.94 2.41
N ILE A 211 17.99 -3.78 2.21
CA ILE A 211 18.74 -3.78 0.95
C ILE A 211 17.97 -4.63 -0.05
N ASP A 212 17.66 -4.06 -1.20
CA ASP A 212 17.11 -4.81 -2.31
C ASP A 212 18.25 -5.38 -3.18
N PRO A 213 18.29 -6.71 -3.41
CA PRO A 213 19.38 -7.35 -4.14
C PRO A 213 19.52 -6.85 -5.58
N ASP A 214 18.40 -6.56 -6.25
CA ASP A 214 18.41 -6.13 -7.65
C ASP A 214 18.86 -4.67 -7.78
N LEU A 215 18.40 -3.78 -6.90
CA LEU A 215 18.93 -2.41 -6.77
C LEU A 215 20.41 -2.42 -6.43
N LEU A 216 20.84 -3.23 -5.45
CA LEU A 216 22.24 -3.33 -5.07
C LEU A 216 23.10 -3.76 -6.26
N LYS A 217 22.68 -4.79 -6.99
CA LYS A 217 23.39 -5.27 -8.19
C LYS A 217 23.46 -4.18 -9.25
N HIS A 218 22.36 -3.47 -9.49
CA HIS A 218 22.27 -2.44 -10.53
C HIS A 218 23.14 -1.22 -10.20
N ILE A 219 23.07 -0.72 -8.97
CA ILE A 219 23.84 0.45 -8.50
C ILE A 219 25.33 0.09 -8.35
N THR A 220 25.65 -1.08 -7.81
CA THR A 220 27.05 -1.54 -7.70
C THR A 220 27.69 -1.62 -9.08
N LYS A 221 26.98 -2.12 -10.10
CA LYS A 221 27.47 -2.16 -11.48
C LYS A 221 27.78 -0.76 -12.02
N ALA A 222 26.96 0.24 -11.71
CA ALA A 222 27.17 1.62 -12.15
C ALA A 222 28.29 2.34 -11.39
N VAL A 223 28.46 2.05 -10.10
CA VAL A 223 29.41 2.72 -9.20
C VAL A 223 30.82 2.11 -9.28
N LYS A 224 30.93 0.80 -9.50
CA LYS A 224 32.21 0.05 -9.54
C LYS A 224 33.31 0.66 -10.41
N PRO A 225 33.06 1.22 -11.61
CA PRO A 225 34.10 1.84 -12.43
C PRO A 225 34.76 3.08 -11.79
N TYR A 226 34.13 3.71 -10.81
CA TYR A 226 34.57 4.98 -10.25
C TYR A 226 35.17 4.85 -8.84
N VAL A 227 34.72 3.89 -8.03
CA VAL A 227 35.15 3.74 -6.62
C VAL A 227 35.68 2.35 -6.27
N GLY A 228 35.70 1.43 -7.24
CA GLY A 228 36.15 0.05 -7.01
C GLY A 228 35.12 -0.81 -6.26
N PRO A 229 35.56 -1.92 -5.62
CA PRO A 229 34.66 -2.81 -4.88
C PRO A 229 34.12 -2.13 -3.63
N ILE A 230 32.82 -2.33 -3.36
CA ILE A 230 32.13 -1.78 -2.19
C ILE A 230 32.36 -2.73 -0.99
N PRO A 231 32.96 -2.27 0.12
CA PRO A 231 33.14 -3.09 1.32
C PRO A 231 31.80 -3.50 1.97
N PRO A 232 31.65 -4.71 2.51
CA PRO A 232 30.42 -5.11 3.21
C PRO A 232 30.05 -4.21 4.39
N GLU A 233 31.05 -3.61 5.05
CA GLU A 233 30.87 -2.76 6.23
C GLU A 233 30.08 -1.49 5.91
N VAL A 234 30.25 -0.94 4.70
CA VAL A 234 29.59 0.31 4.30
C VAL A 234 28.14 0.08 3.88
N LEU A 235 27.73 -1.18 3.66
CA LEU A 235 26.35 -1.56 3.36
C LEU A 235 25.44 -1.55 4.62
N LYS A 236 26.01 -1.39 5.81
CA LYS A 236 25.25 -1.39 7.08
C LYS A 236 24.35 -0.16 7.24
N SER A 237 24.70 0.95 6.59
CA SER A 237 23.96 2.22 6.70
C SER A 237 24.14 3.06 5.44
N PRO A 238 23.08 3.74 4.95
CA PRO A 238 23.21 4.72 3.86
C PRO A 238 24.26 5.79 4.12
N ILE A 239 24.41 6.20 5.40
CA ILE A 239 25.37 7.23 5.81
C ILE A 239 26.80 6.74 5.62
N ASP A 240 27.09 5.50 6.00
CA ASP A 240 28.44 4.93 5.91
C ASP A 240 28.83 4.71 4.44
N PHE A 241 27.87 4.38 3.60
CA PHE A 241 28.06 4.31 2.15
C PHE A 241 28.33 5.67 1.52
N GLU A 242 27.59 6.72 1.87
CA GLU A 242 27.88 8.07 1.38
C GLU A 242 29.27 8.55 1.83
N LYS A 243 29.66 8.28 3.08
CA LYS A 243 31.01 8.58 3.57
C LYS A 243 32.08 7.84 2.76
N PHE A 244 31.86 6.56 2.44
CA PHE A 244 32.75 5.79 1.58
C PHE A 244 32.89 6.43 0.20
N LEU A 245 31.78 6.76 -0.46
CA LEU A 245 31.78 7.41 -1.77
C LEU A 245 32.51 8.76 -1.75
N GLY A 246 32.39 9.53 -0.67
CA GLY A 246 33.09 10.80 -0.49
C GLY A 246 34.58 10.68 -0.17
N GLY A 247 35.01 9.56 0.42
CA GLY A 247 36.40 9.31 0.80
C GLY A 247 37.30 8.75 -0.30
N THR A 248 36.73 8.08 -1.31
CA THR A 248 37.48 7.35 -2.35
C THR A 248 38.13 8.21 -3.44
N GLN A 249 37.82 9.51 -3.57
CA GLN A 249 38.44 10.37 -4.60
C GLN A 249 39.85 10.90 -4.25
N LYS A 250 40.44 10.54 -3.10
CA LYS A 250 41.84 10.91 -2.79
C LYS A 250 42.91 10.11 -3.55
N ILE A 251 42.54 9.22 -4.47
CA ILE A 251 43.50 8.43 -5.26
C ILE A 251 43.33 8.76 -6.75
N ALA A 252 43.89 9.90 -7.14
CA ALA A 252 44.48 10.06 -8.47
C ALA A 252 45.62 11.07 -8.37
N PRO A 253 46.88 10.61 -8.54
CA PRO A 253 47.70 11.30 -9.53
C PRO A 253 48.47 10.29 -10.39
N HIS A 254 48.22 10.34 -11.69
CA HIS A 254 49.19 9.91 -12.71
C HIS A 254 49.54 11.13 -13.55
N VAL A 255 50.53 11.93 -13.12
CA VAL A 255 51.50 12.60 -14.00
C VAL A 255 52.77 12.87 -13.20
N GLY A 256 53.89 12.30 -13.68
CA GLY A 256 55.26 12.85 -13.65
C GLY A 256 55.79 13.53 -12.39
N ALA A 257 56.75 12.87 -11.74
CA ALA A 257 57.72 13.51 -10.88
C ALA A 257 58.49 14.61 -11.64
N ILE A 258 58.49 15.85 -11.10
CA ILE A 258 59.56 16.83 -11.30
C ILE A 258 59.83 17.50 -9.94
N ASN A 259 61.12 17.71 -9.68
CA ASN A 259 61.78 17.96 -8.42
C ASN A 259 61.40 19.25 -7.66
N ILE A 260 61.40 19.09 -6.34
CA ILE A 260 62.01 19.90 -5.27
C ILE A 260 62.61 21.26 -5.68
N GLY A 261 62.10 22.33 -5.06
CA GLY A 261 62.73 23.64 -4.91
C GLY A 261 62.31 24.30 -3.59
N GLU A 262 63.25 24.33 -2.65
CA GLU A 262 63.49 25.19 -1.46
C GLU A 262 62.41 26.11 -0.84
N PHE A 263 62.29 26.00 0.50
CA PHE A 263 61.80 26.97 1.50
C PHE A 263 62.67 28.28 1.53
N PRO A 264 62.30 29.45 2.15
CA PRO A 264 61.74 29.57 3.53
C PRO A 264 60.91 30.84 3.92
N GLY A 265 60.43 30.88 5.18
CA GLY A 265 60.10 32.10 5.99
C GLY A 265 58.62 32.51 6.03
N GLY A 266 57.88 32.49 7.16
CA GLY A 266 57.92 33.45 8.28
C GLY A 266 57.17 34.74 7.88
N GLU A 267 55.97 35.08 8.35
CA GLU A 267 55.67 35.75 9.64
C GLU A 267 54.16 36.05 9.80
N LYS A 268 53.72 36.25 11.05
CA LYS A 268 52.35 36.64 11.48
C LYS A 268 52.14 38.16 11.40
N ALA A 269 50.95 38.62 10.97
CA ALA A 269 50.34 39.86 11.48
C ALA A 269 48.83 39.98 11.15
N THR A 270 48.07 40.51 12.11
CA THR A 270 46.68 41.05 12.05
C THR A 270 46.71 42.38 12.82
N PRO A 271 45.66 43.25 12.83
CA PRO A 271 44.72 43.71 11.80
C PRO A 271 44.59 45.28 11.76
N SER A 272 43.95 45.88 10.74
CA SER A 272 43.38 47.26 10.84
C SER A 272 42.35 47.60 9.75
N PHE A 273 41.31 48.35 10.13
CA PHE A 273 40.29 49.08 9.33
C PHE A 273 40.35 50.59 9.76
N PRO A 274 39.67 51.61 9.16
CA PRO A 274 38.72 51.69 8.02
C PRO A 274 38.93 52.90 7.03
N LEU A 275 38.00 53.08 6.04
CA LEU A 275 37.53 54.29 5.29
C LEU A 275 37.68 54.29 3.73
N PRO A 276 36.82 55.02 2.95
CA PRO A 276 35.91 54.41 1.95
C PRO A 276 36.11 54.91 0.47
N PRO A 277 35.16 54.72 -0.47
CA PRO A 277 35.36 53.95 -1.71
C PRO A 277 35.77 54.79 -2.95
N PRO A 278 36.45 54.19 -3.96
CA PRO A 278 36.42 54.70 -5.32
C PRO A 278 35.36 53.96 -6.14
N LYS A 279 34.49 54.75 -6.79
CA LYS A 279 33.60 54.32 -7.87
C LYS A 279 34.42 53.94 -9.11
N GLY A 280 34.03 52.85 -9.77
CA GLY A 280 34.30 52.60 -11.18
C GLY A 280 34.94 51.24 -11.46
N LEU A 281 34.19 50.38 -12.19
CA LEU A 281 34.64 49.40 -13.21
C LEU A 281 36.04 48.79 -13.00
N GLU A 282 36.24 47.49 -12.75
CA GLU A 282 35.73 46.33 -13.47
C GLU A 282 35.68 45.13 -12.51
N LEU A 283 34.51 44.51 -12.34
CA LEU A 283 34.41 43.19 -11.73
C LEU A 283 34.99 42.17 -12.71
N ALA A 284 36.26 41.81 -12.53
CA ALA A 284 36.73 40.50 -12.91
C ALA A 284 35.84 39.48 -12.18
N ARG A 285 34.91 38.87 -12.92
CA ARG A 285 34.25 37.63 -12.51
C ARG A 285 35.33 36.55 -12.47
N GLU A 286 36.06 36.46 -11.37
CA GLU A 286 36.60 35.17 -10.94
C GLU A 286 35.38 34.30 -10.63
N GLU A 287 35.09 33.38 -11.52
CA GLU A 287 34.21 32.24 -11.25
C GLU A 287 34.73 31.55 -10.00
N LEU A 288 34.09 31.81 -8.86
CA LEU A 288 34.14 30.92 -7.71
C LEU A 288 33.49 29.60 -8.14
N ILE A 289 34.27 28.73 -8.80
CA ILE A 289 33.91 27.32 -8.98
C ILE A 289 33.95 26.73 -7.58
N ALA A 290 32.78 26.69 -6.93
CA ALA A 290 32.63 25.97 -5.67
C ALA A 290 33.10 24.52 -5.90
N PRO A 291 33.97 23.96 -5.03
CA PRO A 291 34.43 22.59 -5.20
C PRO A 291 33.21 21.67 -5.16
N VAL A 292 32.89 21.07 -6.30
CA VAL A 292 31.83 20.06 -6.41
C VAL A 292 32.23 18.90 -5.50
N SER A 293 31.39 18.57 -4.52
CA SER A 293 31.63 17.42 -3.64
C SER A 293 31.88 16.16 -4.49
N PRO A 294 32.88 15.33 -4.16
CA PRO A 294 33.16 14.06 -4.85
C PRO A 294 31.93 13.19 -5.09
N ILE A 295 30.99 13.20 -4.14
CA ILE A 295 29.73 12.46 -4.23
C ILE A 295 28.82 13.07 -5.30
N THR A 296 28.73 14.40 -5.38
CA THR A 296 27.93 15.11 -6.38
C THR A 296 28.45 14.87 -7.79
N ASP A 297 29.78 14.85 -7.97
CA ASP A 297 30.41 14.50 -9.25
C ASP A 297 30.10 13.05 -9.64
N LEU A 298 30.26 12.09 -8.72
CA LEU A 298 29.92 10.69 -8.96
C LEU A 298 28.43 10.51 -9.33
N ILE A 299 27.52 11.14 -8.58
CA ILE A 299 26.08 11.14 -8.86
C ILE A 299 25.81 11.65 -10.28
N SER A 300 26.48 12.73 -10.70
CA SER A 300 26.29 13.28 -12.04
C SER A 300 26.73 12.31 -13.16
N LYS A 301 27.78 11.50 -12.91
CA LYS A 301 28.30 10.50 -13.85
C LYS A 301 27.40 9.27 -13.96
N ILE A 302 26.81 8.80 -12.86
CA ILE A 302 25.99 7.58 -12.84
C ILE A 302 24.50 7.83 -13.07
N ARG A 303 23.99 9.05 -12.84
CA ARG A 303 22.57 9.40 -13.04
C ARG A 303 22.04 9.02 -14.44
N PRO A 304 22.76 9.22 -15.56
CA PRO A 304 22.27 8.80 -16.87
C PRO A 304 22.06 7.28 -17.00
N ILE A 305 22.90 6.49 -16.32
CA ILE A 305 22.83 5.02 -16.29
C ILE A 305 21.64 4.56 -15.45
N LEU A 306 21.35 5.30 -14.37
CA LEU A 306 20.31 5.00 -13.40
C LEU A 306 19.03 5.83 -13.62
N SER A 307 18.85 6.43 -14.79
CA SER A 307 17.73 7.34 -15.11
C SER A 307 16.32 6.79 -14.77
N PRO A 308 16.04 5.47 -14.88
CA PRO A 308 14.75 4.91 -14.45
C PRO A 308 14.53 4.90 -12.94
N LEU A 309 15.60 4.96 -12.14
CA LEU A 309 15.55 4.89 -10.68
C LEU A 309 15.39 6.29 -10.10
N ARG A 310 14.17 6.64 -9.65
CA ARG A 310 13.91 7.88 -8.90
C ARG A 310 14.19 7.72 -7.40
N CYS A 311 15.30 7.07 -7.09
CA CYS A 311 15.81 6.96 -5.73
C CYS A 311 16.62 8.20 -5.36
N TRP A 312 16.58 8.60 -4.08
CA TRP A 312 17.57 9.54 -3.56
C TRP A 312 18.97 8.91 -3.64
N PRO A 313 20.03 9.64 -4.03
CA PRO A 313 20.11 11.09 -4.29
C PRO A 313 19.98 11.48 -5.77
N PHE A 314 19.47 10.59 -6.62
CA PHE A 314 19.42 10.83 -8.06
C PHE A 314 18.28 11.75 -8.49
N TRP A 315 17.24 11.87 -7.67
CA TRP A 315 16.02 12.66 -7.92
C TRP A 315 15.77 13.70 -6.82
N PRO A 316 15.25 14.90 -7.15
CA PRO A 316 14.88 15.90 -6.15
C PRO A 316 13.73 15.41 -5.26
N LYS A 317 13.59 16.03 -4.08
CA LYS A 317 12.48 15.76 -3.17
C LYS A 317 11.15 16.07 -3.84
N ASP A 318 10.21 15.15 -3.75
CA ASP A 318 8.83 15.33 -4.15
C ASP A 318 7.88 15.13 -2.95
N CYS A 319 6.62 15.46 -3.17
CA CYS A 319 5.58 15.46 -2.13
C CYS A 319 4.46 14.45 -2.43
N SER A 320 4.57 13.69 -3.50
CA SER A 320 3.59 12.65 -3.87
C SER A 320 4.08 11.29 -3.38
N PRO A 321 3.17 10.38 -3.04
CA PRO A 321 3.55 9.01 -2.69
C PRO A 321 4.02 8.25 -3.94
N ASP A 322 4.86 7.25 -3.69
CA ASP A 322 5.45 6.38 -4.69
C ASP A 322 4.91 4.97 -4.53
N ILE A 323 4.08 4.49 -5.46
CA ILE A 323 3.24 3.32 -5.20
C ILE A 323 3.69 2.05 -5.93
N ILE A 324 3.71 0.96 -5.18
CA ILE A 324 3.72 -0.43 -5.66
C ILE A 324 2.49 -1.19 -5.15
N PHE A 325 2.16 -2.30 -5.80
CA PHE A 325 1.06 -3.17 -5.43
C PHE A 325 1.52 -4.58 -5.06
N LYS A 326 0.81 -5.16 -4.09
CA LYS A 326 0.80 -6.59 -3.82
C LYS A 326 -0.64 -7.07 -3.85
N VAL A 327 -0.89 -8.19 -4.52
CA VAL A 327 -2.22 -8.80 -4.58
C VAL A 327 -2.13 -10.23 -4.08
N THR A 328 -3.01 -10.53 -3.13
CA THR A 328 -3.17 -11.86 -2.53
C THR A 328 -4.59 -12.34 -2.76
N GLN A 329 -4.76 -13.64 -2.97
CA GLN A 329 -6.07 -14.24 -3.14
C GLN A 329 -6.08 -15.61 -2.47
N GLU A 330 -7.15 -15.89 -1.74
CA GLU A 330 -7.41 -17.25 -1.26
C GLU A 330 -8.07 -18.05 -2.38
N CYS A 331 -7.38 -19.10 -2.81
CA CYS A 331 -7.79 -19.99 -3.87
C CYS A 331 -7.76 -21.41 -3.36
N GLU A 332 -8.90 -22.10 -3.40
CA GLU A 332 -9.02 -23.51 -3.01
C GLU A 332 -8.59 -23.82 -1.56
N GLY A 333 -8.69 -22.82 -0.67
CA GLY A 333 -8.28 -22.91 0.73
C GLY A 333 -6.83 -22.53 1.00
N GLU A 334 -6.09 -22.06 -0.02
CA GLU A 334 -4.71 -21.58 0.11
C GLU A 334 -4.58 -20.10 -0.27
N GLU A 335 -3.99 -19.29 0.61
CA GLU A 335 -3.66 -17.90 0.33
C GLU A 335 -2.41 -17.81 -0.55
N ASN A 336 -2.57 -17.27 -1.76
CA ASN A 336 -1.49 -17.14 -2.74
C ASN A 336 -1.23 -15.67 -3.07
N ILE A 337 0.06 -15.33 -3.23
CA ILE A 337 0.46 -14.05 -3.83
C ILE A 337 0.32 -14.20 -5.35
N ILE A 338 -0.64 -13.47 -5.91
CA ILE A 338 -0.98 -13.53 -7.33
C ILE A 338 -0.37 -12.37 -8.13
N HIS A 339 0.09 -11.31 -7.45
CA HIS A 339 0.83 -10.20 -8.03
C HIS A 339 1.72 -9.56 -6.97
N ASP A 340 2.96 -9.22 -7.29
CA ASP A 340 3.89 -8.53 -6.38
C ASP A 340 4.84 -7.66 -7.20
N GLU A 341 4.90 -6.38 -6.88
CA GLU A 341 5.70 -5.41 -7.61
C GLU A 341 7.03 -5.09 -6.92
N GLY A 342 8.09 -5.07 -7.72
CA GLY A 342 9.45 -4.70 -7.33
C GLY A 342 9.74 -3.19 -7.42
N PRO A 343 10.99 -2.77 -7.15
CA PRO A 343 11.36 -1.35 -7.06
C PRO A 343 11.33 -0.70 -8.43
N PHE A 344 11.68 -1.48 -9.45
CA PHE A 344 11.65 -1.09 -10.85
C PHE A 344 10.23 -0.97 -11.41
N GLN A 345 9.21 -1.43 -10.69
CA GLN A 345 7.79 -1.30 -11.04
C GLN A 345 7.11 -0.16 -10.26
N THR A 346 7.86 0.57 -9.43
CA THR A 346 7.35 1.69 -8.64
C THR A 346 6.78 2.77 -9.56
N ARG A 347 5.54 3.16 -9.29
CA ARG A 347 4.90 4.32 -9.91
C ARG A 347 5.29 5.55 -9.11
N TRP A 348 6.33 6.21 -9.56
CA TRP A 348 6.86 7.38 -8.89
C TRP A 348 5.95 8.60 -9.07
N ASN A 349 5.73 9.36 -8.01
CA ASN A 349 4.92 10.58 -7.99
C ASN A 349 3.52 10.41 -8.57
N ILE A 350 2.72 9.54 -7.96
CA ILE A 350 1.38 9.28 -8.50
C ILE A 350 0.52 10.56 -8.48
N PRO A 351 -0.38 10.73 -9.45
CA PRO A 351 -1.42 11.74 -9.37
C PRO A 351 -2.44 11.40 -8.27
N ILE A 352 -3.22 12.40 -7.82
CA ILE A 352 -4.31 12.22 -6.84
C ILE A 352 -5.37 11.20 -7.27
N SER A 353 -5.48 10.92 -8.58
CA SER A 353 -6.33 9.90 -9.15
C SER A 353 -5.47 9.01 -10.05
N LEU A 354 -5.23 7.78 -9.62
CA LEU A 354 -4.45 6.79 -10.36
C LEU A 354 -5.38 5.67 -10.83
N ASN A 355 -5.24 5.25 -12.09
CA ASN A 355 -5.89 4.06 -12.63
C ASN A 355 -4.84 3.01 -13.00
N VAL A 356 -5.01 1.76 -12.56
CA VAL A 356 -4.07 0.67 -12.85
C VAL A 356 -4.77 -0.59 -13.34
N SER A 357 -4.07 -1.35 -14.18
CA SER A 357 -4.41 -2.74 -14.50
C SER A 357 -3.30 -3.64 -13.97
N LEU A 358 -3.66 -4.57 -13.10
CA LEU A 358 -2.72 -5.49 -12.45
C LEU A 358 -2.92 -6.89 -13.04
N PHE A 359 -1.83 -7.46 -13.57
CA PHE A 359 -1.84 -8.78 -14.16
C PHE A 359 -1.48 -9.82 -13.12
N ALA A 360 -2.44 -10.67 -12.80
CA ALA A 360 -2.26 -11.79 -11.90
C ALA A 360 -1.53 -12.94 -12.60
N ASN A 361 -0.74 -13.68 -11.82
CA ASN A 361 -0.07 -14.89 -12.26
C ASN A 361 -1.04 -16.09 -12.32
N GLU A 362 -0.52 -17.25 -12.73
CA GLU A 362 -1.32 -18.46 -12.94
C GLU A 362 -2.04 -19.00 -11.70
N LYS A 363 -1.61 -18.60 -10.50
CA LYS A 363 -2.21 -19.05 -9.23
C LYS A 363 -3.53 -18.37 -8.90
N ALA A 364 -3.94 -17.35 -9.68
CA ALA A 364 -5.18 -16.65 -9.46
C ALA A 364 -6.41 -17.46 -9.89
N CYS A 365 -7.47 -17.36 -9.10
CA CYS A 365 -8.81 -17.80 -9.44
C CYS A 365 -9.52 -16.67 -10.16
N SER A 366 -9.71 -16.82 -11.47
CA SER A 366 -10.42 -15.86 -12.32
C SER A 366 -11.83 -16.37 -12.68
N ILE A 367 -12.70 -15.46 -13.13
CA ILE A 367 -13.98 -15.83 -13.74
C ILE A 367 -13.75 -16.01 -15.24
N PRO A 368 -14.03 -17.20 -15.82
CA PRO A 368 -13.70 -17.51 -17.20
C PRO A 368 -14.68 -16.86 -18.19
N ILE A 369 -14.69 -15.52 -18.26
CA ILE A 369 -15.53 -14.75 -19.20
C ILE A 369 -15.05 -14.86 -20.66
N CYS A 370 -13.83 -15.36 -20.85
CA CYS A 370 -13.24 -15.61 -22.16
C CYS A 370 -13.80 -16.88 -22.80
N GLU A 371 -14.44 -17.73 -22.00
CA GLU A 371 -15.28 -18.81 -22.48
C GLU A 371 -16.68 -18.27 -22.79
N GLU A 372 -17.26 -18.73 -23.90
CA GLU A 372 -18.65 -18.39 -24.18
C GLU A 372 -19.55 -19.03 -23.12
N PRO A 373 -20.39 -18.24 -22.42
CA PRO A 373 -21.35 -18.80 -21.50
C PRO A 373 -22.31 -19.70 -22.29
N PRO A 374 -22.77 -20.81 -21.69
CA PRO A 374 -23.76 -21.65 -22.37
C PRO A 374 -25.06 -20.87 -22.61
N PRO A 375 -25.83 -21.23 -23.64
CA PRO A 375 -27.07 -20.55 -23.96
C PRO A 375 -28.14 -20.76 -22.88
N GLY A 376 -28.99 -19.75 -22.68
CA GLY A 376 -30.17 -19.82 -21.81
C GLY A 376 -29.81 -20.13 -20.35
N ASP A 377 -30.44 -21.17 -19.82
CA ASP A 377 -30.38 -21.56 -18.41
C ASP A 377 -29.45 -22.76 -18.17
N CYS A 378 -28.58 -23.06 -19.14
CA CYS A 378 -27.73 -24.24 -19.09
C CYS A 378 -26.46 -24.00 -18.24
N LEU A 379 -25.91 -25.08 -17.70
CA LEU A 379 -24.64 -25.09 -16.97
C LEU A 379 -23.59 -25.81 -17.81
N LYS A 380 -22.46 -25.17 -18.04
CA LYS A 380 -21.31 -25.77 -18.73
C LYS A 380 -20.21 -26.03 -17.72
N PHE A 381 -19.89 -27.29 -17.48
CA PHE A 381 -18.70 -27.64 -16.71
C PHE A 381 -17.44 -27.28 -17.51
N SER A 382 -16.46 -26.73 -16.82
CA SER A 382 -15.11 -26.46 -17.32
C SER A 382 -14.09 -27.31 -16.56
N TRP A 383 -14.25 -27.31 -15.24
CA TRP A 383 -13.53 -28.03 -14.17
C TRP A 383 -14.11 -29.35 -13.66
N VAL A 384 -13.36 -30.45 -13.63
CA VAL A 384 -13.56 -31.49 -12.59
C VAL A 384 -12.24 -31.75 -11.85
N ASN A 385 -12.19 -31.41 -10.56
CA ASN A 385 -10.97 -31.31 -9.77
C ASN A 385 -9.92 -30.44 -10.49
N CYS A 386 -8.79 -31.02 -10.87
CA CYS A 386 -7.70 -30.37 -11.59
C CYS A 386 -7.65 -30.77 -13.07
N VAL A 387 -8.73 -31.36 -13.61
CA VAL A 387 -8.80 -31.85 -14.99
C VAL A 387 -9.85 -31.06 -15.75
N SER A 388 -9.43 -30.42 -16.85
CA SER A 388 -10.34 -29.76 -17.79
C SER A 388 -11.28 -30.80 -18.42
N VAL A 389 -12.56 -30.45 -18.59
CA VAL A 389 -13.58 -31.37 -19.12
C VAL A 389 -13.26 -31.92 -20.51
N GLU A 390 -12.42 -31.23 -21.30
CA GLU A 390 -11.95 -31.70 -22.61
C GLU A 390 -11.08 -32.96 -22.52
N HIS A 391 -10.46 -33.18 -21.35
CA HIS A 391 -9.66 -34.35 -21.05
C HIS A 391 -10.46 -35.45 -20.34
N ILE A 392 -11.79 -35.33 -20.25
CA ILE A 392 -12.66 -36.33 -19.63
C ILE A 392 -13.38 -37.11 -20.74
N GLY A 393 -13.37 -38.45 -20.63
CA GLY A 393 -14.02 -39.31 -21.61
C GLY A 393 -15.52 -39.08 -21.69
N THR A 394 -16.03 -38.87 -22.90
CA THR A 394 -17.47 -38.69 -23.19
C THR A 394 -18.04 -39.81 -24.06
N SER A 395 -17.19 -40.53 -24.78
CA SER A 395 -17.61 -41.55 -25.74
C SER A 395 -17.81 -42.92 -25.09
N PRO A 396 -18.97 -43.57 -25.29
CA PRO A 396 -19.14 -44.98 -24.96
C PRO A 396 -18.26 -45.83 -25.88
N GLY A 397 -17.63 -46.86 -25.33
CA GLY A 397 -16.84 -47.82 -26.09
C GLY A 397 -16.32 -48.95 -25.19
N PRO A 398 -15.69 -50.00 -25.74
CA PRO A 398 -14.92 -50.96 -24.95
C PRO A 398 -13.43 -50.56 -24.92
N PRO A 399 -12.81 -50.30 -23.75
CA PRO A 399 -13.44 -50.17 -22.43
C PRO A 399 -14.26 -48.88 -22.28
N ASP A 400 -15.27 -48.89 -21.43
CA ASP A 400 -16.13 -47.72 -21.20
C ASP A 400 -15.43 -46.76 -20.26
N LEU A 401 -14.77 -45.76 -20.84
CA LEU A 401 -13.96 -44.78 -20.13
C LEU A 401 -14.69 -43.44 -19.96
N ARG A 402 -16.02 -43.44 -20.04
CA ARG A 402 -16.80 -42.24 -19.78
C ARG A 402 -16.65 -41.78 -18.35
N GLY A 403 -16.38 -40.49 -18.16
CA GLY A 403 -16.11 -39.90 -16.84
C GLY A 403 -14.69 -40.16 -16.31
N TYR A 404 -13.82 -40.85 -17.04
CA TYR A 404 -12.41 -41.01 -16.67
C TYR A 404 -11.59 -39.84 -17.23
N ALA A 405 -10.61 -39.37 -16.45
CA ALA A 405 -9.62 -38.39 -16.90
C ALA A 405 -8.53 -39.04 -17.76
N TYR A 406 -8.18 -38.38 -18.85
CA TYR A 406 -7.19 -38.79 -19.85
C TYR A 406 -7.46 -40.23 -20.37
N PRO A 407 -8.64 -40.48 -20.98
CA PRO A 407 -8.99 -41.79 -21.48
C PRO A 407 -7.97 -42.28 -22.52
N LEU A 408 -7.67 -43.57 -22.51
CA LEU A 408 -6.68 -44.29 -23.33
C LEU A 408 -5.21 -43.90 -23.08
N ALA A 409 -4.95 -42.92 -22.21
CA ALA A 409 -3.61 -42.53 -21.82
C ALA A 409 -3.30 -42.95 -20.38
N GLN A 410 -4.15 -42.56 -19.43
CA GLN A 410 -3.93 -42.82 -18.01
C GLN A 410 -5.14 -43.43 -17.30
N ASP A 411 -6.33 -43.34 -17.90
CA ASP A 411 -7.58 -43.95 -17.41
C ASP A 411 -7.80 -43.70 -15.92
N ARG A 412 -7.86 -42.42 -15.52
CA ARG A 412 -7.96 -42.04 -14.11
C ARG A 412 -9.41 -41.80 -13.68
N PRO A 413 -10.00 -42.64 -12.83
CA PRO A 413 -11.31 -42.35 -12.25
C PRO A 413 -11.21 -41.22 -11.22
N PHE A 414 -12.28 -40.43 -11.11
CA PHE A 414 -12.45 -39.49 -9.99
C PHE A 414 -12.99 -40.24 -8.77
N ALA A 415 -12.52 -39.90 -7.57
CA ALA A 415 -12.94 -40.53 -6.33
C ALA A 415 -13.04 -39.50 -5.19
N GLU A 416 -13.64 -39.91 -4.08
CA GLU A 416 -13.79 -39.13 -2.84
C GLU A 416 -14.55 -37.82 -3.04
N THR A 417 -13.82 -36.69 -3.06
CA THR A 417 -14.39 -35.35 -3.21
C THR A 417 -14.22 -34.89 -4.64
N ILE A 418 -15.35 -34.66 -5.31
CA ILE A 418 -15.39 -34.13 -6.67
C ILE A 418 -15.72 -32.63 -6.60
N ARG A 419 -14.77 -31.79 -7.02
CA ARG A 419 -14.95 -30.34 -7.18
C ARG A 419 -15.30 -30.05 -8.63
N VAL A 420 -16.49 -29.53 -8.88
CA VAL A 420 -16.92 -29.15 -10.23
C VAL A 420 -16.86 -27.64 -10.36
N LYS A 421 -16.23 -27.14 -11.44
CA LYS A 421 -16.25 -25.73 -11.82
C LYS A 421 -17.02 -25.61 -13.13
N GLY A 422 -17.82 -24.57 -13.27
CA GLY A 422 -18.62 -24.35 -14.47
C GLY A 422 -19.17 -22.94 -14.57
N LEU A 423 -19.71 -22.65 -15.74
CA LEU A 423 -20.33 -21.38 -16.09
C LEU A 423 -21.82 -21.59 -16.30
N PHE A 424 -22.61 -20.73 -15.67
CA PHE A 424 -24.03 -20.63 -15.94
C PHE A 424 -24.29 -19.75 -17.15
N GLY A 425 -25.31 -20.11 -17.94
CA GLY A 425 -25.82 -19.27 -19.00
C GLY A 425 -26.51 -18.04 -18.42
N ALA A 426 -26.59 -16.97 -19.21
CA ALA A 426 -27.10 -15.67 -18.75
C ALA A 426 -28.58 -15.68 -18.30
N GLY A 427 -29.36 -16.69 -18.70
CA GLY A 427 -30.74 -16.88 -18.24
C GLY A 427 -30.86 -17.70 -16.94
N SER A 428 -29.78 -18.30 -16.48
CA SER A 428 -29.82 -19.23 -15.34
C SER A 428 -30.06 -18.47 -14.04
N ASP A 429 -31.19 -18.76 -13.38
CA ASP A 429 -31.46 -18.38 -12.00
C ASP A 429 -31.48 -19.64 -11.12
N VAL A 430 -30.39 -19.88 -10.38
CA VAL A 430 -30.13 -21.19 -9.77
C VAL A 430 -30.55 -21.18 -8.30
N ASP A 431 -31.77 -21.63 -8.05
CA ASP A 431 -32.33 -21.71 -6.70
C ASP A 431 -31.88 -22.95 -5.93
N TYR A 432 -31.68 -24.08 -6.62
CA TYR A 432 -31.29 -25.35 -6.01
C TYR A 432 -30.46 -26.23 -6.95
N PHE A 433 -29.69 -27.14 -6.36
CA PHE A 433 -28.96 -28.18 -7.09
C PHE A 433 -29.51 -29.55 -6.72
N LYS A 434 -29.53 -30.45 -7.70
CA LYS A 434 -29.90 -31.86 -7.51
C LYS A 434 -28.87 -32.73 -8.19
N VAL A 435 -28.13 -33.51 -7.41
CA VAL A 435 -27.11 -34.42 -7.95
C VAL A 435 -27.79 -35.70 -8.43
N GLN A 436 -27.51 -36.08 -9.67
CA GLN A 436 -27.97 -37.33 -10.27
C GLN A 436 -26.76 -38.18 -10.71
N TYR A 437 -26.94 -39.49 -10.81
CA TYR A 437 -25.89 -40.42 -11.22
C TYR A 437 -26.39 -41.42 -12.26
N SER A 438 -25.47 -41.90 -13.08
CA SER A 438 -25.71 -42.92 -14.10
C SER A 438 -24.49 -43.82 -14.20
N TYR A 439 -24.67 -45.15 -14.12
CA TYR A 439 -23.56 -46.11 -14.17
C TYR A 439 -22.98 -46.28 -15.58
N ASN A 440 -23.75 -45.94 -16.61
CA ASN A 440 -23.41 -46.18 -18.01
C ASN A 440 -23.73 -44.97 -18.89
N GLY A 441 -23.79 -43.76 -18.31
CA GLY A 441 -24.21 -42.54 -19.01
C GLY A 441 -25.60 -42.60 -19.66
N GLY A 442 -26.42 -43.62 -19.33
CA GLY A 442 -27.82 -43.74 -19.71
C GLY A 442 -28.71 -42.98 -18.73
N ALA A 443 -29.89 -43.52 -18.42
CA ALA A 443 -30.85 -42.86 -17.52
C ALA A 443 -30.22 -42.45 -16.17
N PHE A 444 -30.39 -41.18 -15.82
CA PHE A 444 -29.92 -40.61 -14.57
C PHE A 444 -30.92 -40.88 -13.45
N ASN A 445 -30.40 -41.30 -12.29
CA ASN A 445 -31.17 -41.49 -11.06
C ASN A 445 -30.77 -40.44 -10.04
N ASP A 446 -31.72 -40.01 -9.22
CA ASP A 446 -31.44 -39.07 -8.14
C ASP A 446 -30.50 -39.71 -7.11
N MET A 447 -29.46 -38.98 -6.70
CA MET A 447 -28.61 -39.40 -5.60
C MET A 447 -29.45 -39.45 -4.30
N PRO A 448 -29.54 -40.59 -3.61
CA PRO A 448 -30.28 -40.66 -2.35
C PRO A 448 -29.72 -39.67 -1.33
N LYS A 449 -30.60 -38.94 -0.62
CA LYS A 449 -30.19 -37.87 0.30
C LYS A 449 -29.27 -38.36 1.42
N ASP A 450 -29.45 -39.60 1.88
CA ASP A 450 -28.61 -40.25 2.89
C ASP A 450 -27.22 -40.62 2.37
N LYS A 451 -27.01 -40.64 1.05
CA LYS A 451 -25.72 -40.88 0.38
C LYS A 451 -25.01 -39.60 -0.03
N LEU A 452 -25.73 -38.48 -0.10
CA LEU A 452 -25.15 -37.18 -0.35
C LEU A 452 -24.60 -36.62 0.97
N VAL A 453 -23.28 -36.68 1.16
CA VAL A 453 -22.57 -36.13 2.34
C VAL A 453 -22.71 -34.59 2.45
N GLY A 454 -23.40 -33.96 1.49
CA GLY A 454 -23.54 -32.51 1.32
C GLY A 454 -22.62 -32.01 0.20
N PHE A 455 -22.85 -30.78 -0.25
CA PHE A 455 -21.92 -30.08 -1.14
C PHE A 455 -21.79 -28.62 -0.68
N GLY A 456 -20.58 -28.07 -0.78
CA GLY A 456 -20.33 -26.64 -0.60
C GLY A 456 -20.51 -25.92 -1.92
N ARG A 457 -21.04 -24.70 -1.87
CA ARG A 457 -21.09 -23.80 -3.03
C ARG A 457 -20.31 -22.53 -2.72
N SER A 458 -19.48 -22.12 -3.66
CA SER A 458 -18.83 -20.82 -3.68
C SER A 458 -19.12 -20.19 -5.02
N TYR A 459 -19.61 -18.95 -5.02
CA TYR A 459 -19.89 -18.20 -6.23
C TYR A 459 -19.45 -16.74 -6.04
N TRP A 460 -19.12 -16.09 -7.14
CA TRP A 460 -18.81 -14.68 -7.18
C TRP A 460 -20.06 -13.94 -7.62
N ALA A 461 -20.62 -13.07 -6.77
CA ALA A 461 -21.76 -12.22 -7.11
C ALA A 461 -21.43 -10.75 -6.89
N PRO A 462 -21.96 -9.83 -7.73
CA PRO A 462 -21.76 -8.39 -7.57
C PRO A 462 -22.02 -7.97 -6.12
N SER A 463 -21.19 -7.08 -5.58
CA SER A 463 -21.49 -6.47 -4.28
C SER A 463 -22.78 -5.68 -4.42
N SER A 464 -23.89 -6.24 -3.93
CA SER A 464 -25.15 -5.53 -3.87
C SER A 464 -24.92 -4.31 -2.98
N LYS A 465 -24.96 -3.09 -3.55
CA LYS A 465 -25.15 -1.89 -2.75
C LYS A 465 -26.37 -2.12 -1.86
N LEU A 466 -26.17 -2.04 -0.54
CA LEU A 466 -27.13 -2.37 0.50
C LEU A 466 -28.54 -1.88 0.16
N THR A 467 -29.52 -2.79 0.25
CA THR A 467 -30.72 -2.46 1.04
C THR A 467 -30.57 -3.24 2.33
N SER A 468 -30.54 -2.53 3.45
CA SER A 468 -30.46 -3.11 4.79
C SER A 468 -31.55 -4.16 4.99
N ILE A 469 -31.15 -5.43 5.11
CA ILE A 469 -31.96 -6.43 5.81
C ILE A 469 -31.15 -6.85 7.01
N ASN A 470 -31.78 -6.68 8.17
CA ASN A 470 -31.22 -6.95 9.48
C ASN A 470 -30.56 -8.32 9.55
N THR A 471 -29.50 -8.38 10.35
CA THR A 471 -28.89 -9.58 10.91
C THR A 471 -29.94 -10.65 11.22
N ALA A 472 -30.00 -11.66 10.37
CA ALA A 472 -30.59 -12.95 10.69
C ALA A 472 -29.57 -14.04 10.36
N LYS A 473 -29.41 -14.92 11.34
CA LYS A 473 -28.56 -16.11 11.38
C LYS A 473 -28.52 -16.90 10.07
N MET A 474 -27.43 -17.65 9.90
CA MET A 474 -27.45 -18.93 9.18
C MET A 474 -28.68 -19.73 9.63
N GLU A 475 -29.75 -19.68 8.86
CA GLU A 475 -30.87 -20.58 8.97
C GLU A 475 -31.09 -21.24 7.61
N SER A 476 -31.09 -22.56 7.65
CA SER A 476 -31.53 -23.46 6.60
C SER A 476 -32.89 -23.04 6.06
N CYS A 477 -32.95 -22.54 4.84
CA CYS A 477 -34.23 -22.29 4.17
C CYS A 477 -34.63 -23.53 3.36
N ALA A 478 -35.69 -24.20 3.83
CA ALA A 478 -36.51 -25.12 3.06
C ALA A 478 -37.89 -24.48 2.89
N PHE A 479 -38.39 -24.25 1.67
CA PHE A 479 -39.81 -24.04 1.38
C PHE A 479 -40.16 -24.32 -0.11
N TYR A 480 -41.47 -24.51 -0.35
CA TYR A 480 -42.12 -25.32 -1.40
C TYR A 480 -42.30 -24.68 -2.80
N SER A 481 -42.10 -25.53 -3.83
CA SER A 481 -42.90 -25.77 -5.07
C SER A 481 -43.71 -24.63 -5.75
N THR A 482 -43.44 -24.40 -7.06
CA THR A 482 -44.38 -24.70 -8.17
C THR A 482 -43.66 -24.78 -9.53
N ARG A 483 -44.14 -25.71 -10.40
CA ARG A 483 -43.99 -25.91 -11.87
C ARG A 483 -43.53 -24.67 -12.69
N SER A 484 -42.83 -24.76 -13.82
CA SER A 484 -42.70 -25.77 -14.90
C SER A 484 -41.67 -25.30 -15.94
N GLY A 485 -40.99 -26.22 -16.62
CA GLY A 485 -40.29 -25.94 -17.88
C GLY A 485 -39.14 -26.91 -18.14
N TRP A 486 -39.42 -28.05 -18.78
CA TRP A 486 -38.38 -28.99 -19.20
C TRP A 486 -37.84 -28.57 -20.57
N GLY A 487 -36.64 -28.00 -20.58
CA GLY A 487 -35.74 -28.03 -21.73
C GLY A 487 -34.58 -28.96 -21.39
N ASN A 488 -34.28 -29.92 -22.26
CA ASN A 488 -33.16 -30.85 -22.04
C ASN A 488 -31.83 -30.07 -22.06
N CYS A 489 -31.16 -29.99 -20.92
CA CYS A 489 -29.73 -29.68 -20.77
C CYS A 489 -29.17 -30.64 -19.70
N LEU A 490 -27.92 -31.09 -19.91
CA LEU A 490 -27.19 -32.01 -19.02
C LEU A 490 -26.98 -31.43 -17.62
#